data_AF-F7K3R2-F1
#
_entry.id   AF-F7K3R2-F1
#
_cell.length_a   1.000
_cell.length_b   1.000
_cell.length_c   1.000
_cell.angle_alpha   90.00
_cell.angle_beta   90.00
_cell.angle_gamma   90.00
#
_symmetry.space_group_name_H-M   'P 1'
#
loop_
_entity.id
_entity.type
_entity.pdbx_description
1 polymer ?
#
loop_
_entity_poly.entity_id
_entity_poly.type
_entity_poly.pdbx_seq_one_letter_code
_entity_poly.pdbx_strand_id
1 'polypeptide(L)'
;MKLTGNMRIELTDVNTGEVEAVEEGNMVTNAVNHIFGLNPMGVFYEAAETIDGIAWNGNLLPICPNMIGGILLFSKALDENVDNIYSMSDNLPVAYASNNVNSTANVARGSLKQTESKKLDNGYKFVWEFTPSQGNGTIAAAALTSAQGGTNAYGSLVADADTFLLLKSLKLDSLSTAEQLVLFEAVEVDFEKDLLYSITYQGTGVRIRKVRVPIFTIGLNERLDDTTYRVLDDQVIQTETFHFLGDYTLYGEFLDGQDGYWYGFSNEGNSSGNATILWVRIKKEDYSMTEGQWTLSNAKLMDVGSRDEAGSFPERVLKCCVRNGYLYVMAYNKKGIYKINLANPADVTLIELGFTSKWKPLCDTGTCEVYMTLIGDLIIGGDFQITIMDTIIHTKGSARLNDAATPLFQYKNFLLGWGGSYGSEYRTMYLLTPYLASINNLSSAVVKTVDKTMKITYTLTEEAAVT
;
A
#
# COMPACT_ATOMS: atom_id res chain seq x y z
N MET A 1 2.41 -5.55 -28.12
CA MET A 1 2.50 -4.36 -29.00
C MET A 1 3.42 -3.37 -28.33
N LYS A 2 4.43 -2.85 -29.04
CA LYS A 2 5.41 -1.93 -28.44
C LYS A 2 4.83 -0.52 -28.46
N LEU A 3 4.82 0.15 -27.31
CA LEU A 3 4.37 1.54 -27.19
C LEU A 3 5.61 2.45 -27.23
N THR A 4 5.46 3.62 -27.85
CA THR A 4 6.47 4.69 -27.85
C THR A 4 5.81 5.98 -27.41
N GLY A 5 6.46 6.70 -26.52
CA GLY A 5 6.00 7.94 -25.92
C GLY A 5 6.99 9.07 -26.15
N ASN A 6 6.47 10.25 -26.47
CA ASN A 6 7.22 11.49 -26.51
C ASN A 6 6.54 12.50 -25.58
N MET A 7 7.32 13.07 -24.67
CA MET A 7 6.87 14.08 -23.72
C MET A 7 7.59 15.39 -23.97
N ARG A 8 6.84 16.50 -23.97
CA ARG A 8 7.38 17.85 -23.95
C ARG A 8 6.83 18.62 -22.74
N ILE A 9 7.72 19.12 -21.90
CA ILE A 9 7.39 20.01 -20.78
C ILE A 9 7.75 21.44 -21.19
N GLU A 10 6.82 22.37 -21.05
CA GLU A 10 6.98 23.80 -21.32
C GLU A 10 6.72 24.59 -20.03
N LEU A 11 7.70 25.38 -19.62
CA LEU A 11 7.60 26.32 -18.51
C LEU A 11 7.53 27.74 -19.06
N THR A 12 6.42 28.43 -18.86
CA THR A 12 6.24 29.82 -19.34
C THR A 12 6.28 30.78 -18.16
N ASP A 13 7.22 31.73 -18.17
CA ASP A 13 7.27 32.80 -17.19
C ASP A 13 6.09 33.76 -17.37
N VAL A 14 5.33 34.02 -16.31
CA VAL A 14 4.08 34.80 -16.37
C VAL A 14 4.29 36.30 -16.52
N ASN A 15 5.50 36.79 -16.21
CA ASN A 15 5.84 38.21 -16.24
C ASN A 15 6.46 38.60 -17.58
N THR A 16 7.29 37.73 -18.15
CA THR A 16 8.07 37.98 -19.36
C THR A 16 7.52 37.26 -20.60
N GLY A 17 6.80 36.15 -20.41
CA GLY A 17 6.33 35.28 -21.49
C GLY A 17 7.42 34.36 -22.06
N GLU A 18 8.62 34.35 -21.50
CA GLU A 18 9.70 33.45 -21.92
C GLU A 18 9.32 31.98 -21.67
N VAL A 19 9.68 31.10 -22.61
CA VAL A 19 9.36 29.67 -22.56
C VAL A 19 10.65 28.85 -22.52
N GLU A 20 10.80 28.07 -21.46
CA GLU A 20 11.79 27.00 -21.33
C GLU A 20 11.10 25.68 -21.67
N ALA A 21 11.74 24.84 -22.51
CA ALA A 21 11.15 23.56 -22.90
C ALA A 21 12.17 22.43 -22.91
N VAL A 22 11.72 21.25 -22.50
CA VAL A 22 12.47 19.98 -22.56
C VAL A 22 11.60 18.93 -23.22
N GLU A 23 12.23 18.03 -23.98
CA GLU A 23 11.54 16.99 -24.74
C GLU A 23 12.29 15.66 -24.59
N GLU A 24 11.57 14.61 -24.21
CA GLU A 24 12.16 13.31 -23.87
C GLU A 24 11.29 12.15 -24.32
N GLY A 25 11.94 11.05 -24.71
CA GLY A 25 11.31 9.78 -25.01
C GLY A 25 10.96 9.00 -23.74
N ASN A 26 10.16 7.94 -23.89
CA ASN A 26 9.79 7.08 -22.77
C ASN A 26 10.45 5.70 -22.83
N MET A 27 10.47 5.06 -21.67
CA MET A 27 10.56 3.61 -21.51
C MET A 27 9.24 3.11 -20.95
N VAL A 28 8.58 2.19 -21.66
CA VAL A 28 7.33 1.57 -21.20
C VAL A 28 7.66 0.45 -20.24
N THR A 29 6.93 0.36 -19.12
CA THR A 29 7.11 -0.69 -18.13
C THR A 29 6.15 -1.85 -18.34
N ASN A 30 6.30 -2.91 -17.54
CA ASN A 30 5.39 -4.04 -17.52
C ASN A 30 4.10 -3.79 -16.72
N ALA A 31 3.88 -2.60 -16.13
CA ALA A 31 2.76 -2.35 -15.22
C ALA A 31 1.39 -2.70 -15.83
N VAL A 32 1.10 -2.22 -17.04
CA VAL A 32 -0.17 -2.51 -17.72
C VAL A 32 -0.28 -3.97 -18.12
N ASN A 33 0.82 -4.60 -18.56
CA ASN A 33 0.84 -6.02 -18.91
C ASN A 33 0.60 -6.91 -17.68
N HIS A 34 1.12 -6.54 -16.51
CA HIS A 34 0.86 -7.25 -15.27
C HIS A 34 -0.63 -7.21 -14.90
N ILE A 35 -1.29 -6.06 -15.06
CA ILE A 35 -2.73 -5.93 -14.73
C ILE A 35 -3.59 -6.84 -15.61
N PHE A 36 -3.26 -6.99 -16.89
CA PHE A 36 -4.03 -7.88 -17.79
C PHE A 36 -3.57 -9.34 -17.76
N GLY A 37 -2.28 -9.58 -17.54
CA GLY A 37 -1.64 -10.88 -17.68
C GLY A 37 -1.61 -11.71 -16.40
N LEU A 38 -1.72 -11.06 -15.24
CA LEU A 38 -1.72 -11.73 -13.94
C LEU A 38 -3.14 -11.74 -13.38
N ASN A 39 -3.55 -12.88 -12.84
CA ASN A 39 -4.87 -13.05 -12.23
C ASN A 39 -4.74 -13.78 -10.88
N PRO A 40 -4.06 -13.18 -9.88
CA PRO A 40 -3.87 -13.80 -8.58
C PRO A 40 -5.23 -14.13 -7.96
N MET A 41 -5.36 -15.37 -7.47
CA MET A 41 -6.57 -15.95 -6.88
C MET A 41 -7.80 -15.85 -7.78
N GLY A 42 -7.60 -15.84 -9.10
CA GLY A 42 -8.70 -15.74 -10.06
C GLY A 42 -9.57 -14.48 -9.90
N VAL A 43 -9.01 -13.37 -9.38
CA VAL A 43 -9.74 -12.13 -9.05
C VAL A 43 -10.65 -11.62 -10.18
N PHE A 44 -10.31 -11.86 -11.45
CA PHE A 44 -11.12 -11.41 -12.59
C PHE A 44 -12.24 -12.38 -13.02
N TYR A 45 -12.35 -13.53 -12.39
CA TYR A 45 -13.43 -14.49 -12.62
C TYR A 45 -14.57 -14.30 -11.63
N GLU A 46 -15.79 -14.59 -12.07
CA GLU A 46 -16.95 -14.73 -11.18
C GLU A 46 -16.94 -16.11 -10.53
N ALA A 47 -15.97 -16.33 -9.65
CA ALA A 47 -15.78 -17.61 -8.97
C ALA A 47 -16.65 -17.79 -7.72
N ALA A 48 -17.11 -16.70 -7.10
CA ALA A 48 -17.94 -16.71 -5.89
C ALA A 48 -18.88 -15.50 -5.80
N GLU A 49 -19.72 -15.49 -4.76
CA GLU A 49 -20.55 -14.33 -4.42
C GLU A 49 -19.64 -13.12 -4.11
N THR A 50 -19.80 -12.10 -4.94
CA THR A 50 -19.06 -10.84 -4.87
C THR A 50 -19.95 -9.77 -4.26
N ILE A 51 -19.45 -9.02 -3.30
CA ILE A 51 -20.18 -7.84 -2.79
C ILE A 51 -19.84 -6.63 -3.64
N ASP A 52 -18.54 -6.37 -3.75
CA ASP A 52 -18.02 -5.24 -4.49
C ASP A 52 -17.11 -5.76 -5.60
N GLY A 53 -17.36 -5.30 -6.82
CA GLY A 53 -16.55 -5.62 -7.98
C GLY A 53 -16.40 -4.38 -8.85
N ILE A 54 -15.19 -4.16 -9.38
CA ILE A 54 -14.97 -3.04 -10.28
C ILE A 54 -15.63 -3.28 -11.64
N ALA A 55 -16.37 -2.29 -12.12
CA ALA A 55 -16.75 -2.23 -13.53
C ALA A 55 -15.52 -1.83 -14.37
N TRP A 56 -14.96 -2.75 -15.14
CA TRP A 56 -13.75 -2.48 -15.92
C TRP A 56 -13.91 -1.32 -16.91
N ASN A 57 -15.00 -1.34 -17.69
CA ASN A 57 -15.30 -0.26 -18.61
C ASN A 57 -15.68 1.01 -17.84
N GLY A 58 -15.00 2.11 -18.15
CA GLY A 58 -15.15 3.39 -17.47
C GLY A 58 -14.12 3.61 -16.35
N ASN A 59 -13.64 2.56 -15.69
CA ASN A 59 -12.65 2.69 -14.60
C ASN A 59 -11.22 2.33 -15.02
N LEU A 60 -11.04 1.21 -15.73
CA LEU A 60 -9.74 0.74 -16.22
C LEU A 60 -9.67 0.76 -17.75
N LEU A 61 -10.79 0.43 -18.41
CA LEU A 61 -10.91 0.39 -19.86
C LEU A 61 -11.70 1.59 -20.40
N PRO A 62 -11.37 2.09 -21.60
CA PRO A 62 -10.20 1.75 -22.42
C PRO A 62 -8.87 2.13 -21.74
N ILE A 63 -7.75 1.50 -22.14
CA ILE A 63 -6.43 1.71 -21.50
C ILE A 63 -6.11 3.21 -21.37
N CYS A 64 -6.16 3.96 -22.47
CA CYS A 64 -6.17 5.42 -22.43
C CYS A 64 -7.62 5.93 -22.55
N PRO A 65 -8.08 6.83 -21.66
CA PRO A 65 -7.30 7.59 -20.68
C PRO A 65 -7.45 7.08 -19.24
N ASN A 66 -7.63 5.77 -19.00
CA ASN A 66 -8.00 5.24 -17.69
C ASN A 66 -6.83 4.51 -16.99
N MET A 67 -6.43 3.31 -17.44
CA MET A 67 -5.21 2.63 -16.94
C MET A 67 -3.92 3.40 -17.24
N ILE A 68 -3.88 4.13 -18.34
CA ILE A 68 -2.88 5.14 -18.61
C ILE A 68 -3.66 6.43 -18.81
N GLY A 69 -3.64 7.30 -17.81
CA GLY A 69 -4.54 8.46 -17.74
C GLY A 69 -4.03 9.62 -16.93
N GLY A 70 -3.02 9.39 -16.10
CA GLY A 70 -2.37 10.41 -15.30
C GLY A 70 -0.87 10.47 -15.55
N ILE A 71 -0.25 11.44 -14.89
CA ILE A 71 1.19 11.66 -14.88
C ILE A 71 1.66 11.90 -13.44
N LEU A 72 2.82 11.34 -13.10
CA LEU A 72 3.56 11.57 -11.87
C LEU A 72 4.87 12.27 -12.22
N LEU A 73 5.25 13.31 -11.47
CA LEU A 73 6.47 14.09 -11.66
C LEU A 73 7.37 13.90 -10.43
N PHE A 74 8.66 13.68 -10.67
CA PHE A 74 9.63 13.31 -9.64
C PHE A 74 10.78 14.29 -9.58
N SER A 75 11.33 14.49 -8.38
CA SER A 75 12.46 15.39 -8.16
C SER A 75 13.82 14.77 -8.49
N LYS A 76 13.88 13.44 -8.61
CA LYS A 76 15.06 12.67 -9.01
C LYS A 76 14.71 11.78 -10.20
N ALA A 77 15.73 11.40 -10.96
CA ALA A 77 15.61 10.38 -12.00
C ALA A 77 15.05 9.07 -11.41
N LEU A 78 14.32 8.33 -12.23
CA LEU A 78 13.82 6.99 -11.96
C LEU A 78 14.76 5.95 -12.60
N ASP A 79 14.88 4.78 -11.98
CA ASP A 79 15.59 3.66 -12.59
C ASP A 79 14.84 3.17 -13.84
N GLU A 80 15.50 3.22 -15.00
CA GLU A 80 14.95 2.77 -16.29
C GLU A 80 15.02 1.25 -16.40
N ASN A 81 14.06 0.59 -15.75
CA ASN A 81 13.86 -0.84 -15.80
C ASN A 81 12.37 -1.16 -16.07
N VAL A 82 12.10 -2.06 -17.01
CA VAL A 82 10.72 -2.45 -17.37
C VAL A 82 9.95 -3.04 -16.18
N ASP A 83 10.64 -3.59 -15.19
CA ASP A 83 10.03 -4.13 -13.97
C ASP A 83 9.94 -3.11 -12.82
N ASN A 84 10.52 -1.91 -12.99
CA ASN A 84 10.36 -0.80 -12.06
C ASN A 84 8.98 -0.15 -12.27
N ILE A 85 7.97 -0.77 -11.66
CA ILE A 85 6.56 -0.35 -11.79
C ILE A 85 6.08 0.56 -10.65
N TYR A 86 6.92 0.85 -9.64
CA TYR A 86 6.65 1.79 -8.55
C TYR A 86 7.94 2.46 -8.08
N SER A 87 7.87 3.75 -7.78
CA SER A 87 8.96 4.46 -7.09
C SER A 87 8.99 4.07 -5.60
N MET A 88 10.19 3.94 -5.04
CA MET A 88 10.38 3.82 -3.58
C MET A 88 10.18 5.17 -2.88
N SER A 89 9.99 5.13 -1.56
CA SER A 89 9.57 6.30 -0.77
C SER A 89 10.61 7.42 -0.65
N ASP A 90 11.86 7.19 -1.06
CA ASP A 90 12.90 8.21 -1.14
C ASP A 90 12.78 9.11 -2.39
N ASN A 91 11.90 8.76 -3.32
CA ASN A 91 11.58 9.50 -4.54
C ASN A 91 10.07 9.43 -4.84
N LEU A 92 9.22 9.83 -3.89
CA LEU A 92 7.79 9.98 -4.14
C LEU A 92 7.49 11.12 -5.14
N PRO A 93 6.34 11.08 -5.85
CA PRO A 93 5.94 12.15 -6.75
C PRO A 93 5.81 13.50 -6.04
N VAL A 94 6.42 14.55 -6.60
CA VAL A 94 6.32 15.94 -6.10
C VAL A 94 5.15 16.70 -6.71
N ALA A 95 4.66 16.25 -7.87
CA ALA A 95 3.49 16.78 -8.54
C ALA A 95 2.86 15.69 -9.42
N TYR A 96 1.59 15.84 -9.74
CA TYR A 96 0.85 14.84 -10.52
C TYR A 96 -0.37 15.46 -11.21
N ALA A 97 -0.94 14.75 -12.18
CA ALA A 97 -2.23 15.12 -12.76
C ALA A 97 -2.98 13.87 -13.25
N SER A 98 -4.31 13.95 -13.28
CA SER A 98 -5.21 12.86 -13.68
C SER A 98 -5.80 13.12 -15.07
N ASN A 99 -6.77 12.31 -15.50
CA ASN A 99 -7.49 12.47 -16.77
C ASN A 99 -8.65 13.49 -16.69
N ASN A 100 -8.68 14.31 -15.65
CA ASN A 100 -9.70 15.33 -15.44
C ASN A 100 -9.09 16.62 -14.85
N VAL A 101 -9.95 17.62 -14.66
CA VAL A 101 -9.55 18.92 -14.11
C VAL A 101 -9.31 18.82 -12.60
N ASN A 102 -8.34 19.59 -12.09
CA ASN A 102 -8.20 19.77 -10.65
C ASN A 102 -9.25 20.74 -10.12
N SER A 103 -10.33 20.19 -9.55
CA SER A 103 -11.41 20.95 -8.90
C SER A 103 -11.17 21.20 -7.41
N THR A 104 -9.96 20.92 -6.90
CA THR A 104 -9.63 20.99 -5.47
C THR A 104 -8.52 22.00 -5.20
N ALA A 105 -8.25 22.27 -3.92
CA ALA A 105 -7.13 23.11 -3.49
C ALA A 105 -5.77 22.40 -3.51
N ASN A 106 -5.67 21.20 -4.08
CA ASN A 106 -4.42 20.45 -4.10
C ASN A 106 -3.40 21.10 -5.04
N VAL A 107 -2.37 21.72 -4.47
CA VAL A 107 -1.31 22.41 -5.20
C VAL A 107 -0.31 21.46 -5.88
N ALA A 108 -0.23 20.19 -5.48
CA ALA A 108 0.57 19.21 -6.21
C ALA A 108 -0.11 18.75 -7.52
N ARG A 109 -1.42 19.02 -7.66
CA ARG A 109 -2.25 18.46 -8.73
C ARG A 109 -2.48 19.45 -9.89
N GLY A 110 -2.07 19.07 -11.09
CA GLY A 110 -2.39 19.77 -12.35
C GLY A 110 -3.76 19.36 -12.91
N SER A 111 -4.14 19.96 -14.03
CA SER A 111 -5.42 19.70 -14.70
C SER A 111 -5.24 19.15 -16.11
N LEU A 112 -6.05 18.18 -16.52
CA LEU A 112 -6.12 17.79 -17.93
C LEU A 112 -6.75 18.91 -18.77
N LYS A 113 -6.07 19.31 -19.85
CA LYS A 113 -6.61 20.20 -20.87
C LYS A 113 -7.45 19.39 -21.86
N GLN A 114 -8.74 19.27 -21.55
CA GLN A 114 -9.69 18.41 -22.28
C GLN A 114 -9.80 18.74 -23.78
N THR A 115 -9.67 20.02 -24.17
CA THR A 115 -9.78 20.44 -25.58
C THR A 115 -8.55 20.06 -26.42
N GLU A 116 -7.40 19.82 -25.80
CA GLU A 116 -6.15 19.45 -26.49
C GLU A 116 -5.79 17.98 -26.32
N SER A 117 -6.35 17.33 -25.29
CA SER A 117 -6.19 15.91 -25.04
C SER A 117 -7.16 15.11 -25.88
N LYS A 118 -6.68 14.16 -26.67
CA LYS A 118 -7.51 13.43 -27.61
C LYS A 118 -6.93 12.07 -27.97
N LYS A 119 -7.84 11.16 -28.33
CA LYS A 119 -7.49 9.93 -29.02
C LYS A 119 -6.84 10.26 -30.38
N LEU A 120 -5.82 9.50 -30.73
CA LEU A 120 -5.17 9.47 -32.04
C LEU A 120 -5.53 8.15 -32.74
N ASP A 121 -5.24 8.04 -34.04
CA ASP A 121 -5.56 6.83 -34.80
C ASP A 121 -4.84 5.58 -34.24
N ASN A 122 -3.57 5.75 -33.80
CA ASN A 122 -2.73 4.69 -33.24
C ASN A 122 -2.23 5.02 -31.82
N GLY A 123 -2.98 5.82 -31.04
CA GLY A 123 -2.49 6.24 -29.72
C GLY A 123 -3.37 7.26 -29.02
N TYR A 124 -2.75 8.02 -28.10
CA TYR A 124 -3.41 9.07 -27.35
C TYR A 124 -2.46 10.25 -27.13
N LYS A 125 -3.00 11.47 -27.19
CA LYS A 125 -2.33 12.70 -26.79
C LYS A 125 -2.92 13.21 -25.49
N PHE A 126 -2.11 13.31 -24.45
CA PHE A 126 -2.44 13.99 -23.20
C PHE A 126 -1.84 15.40 -23.20
N VAL A 127 -2.59 16.34 -22.64
CA VAL A 127 -2.11 17.68 -22.33
C VAL A 127 -2.53 18.02 -20.91
N TRP A 128 -1.57 18.26 -20.03
CA TRP A 128 -1.81 18.74 -18.67
C TRP A 128 -1.30 20.16 -18.50
N GLU A 129 -2.03 20.95 -17.72
CA GLU A 129 -1.67 22.33 -17.36
C GLU A 129 -1.58 22.46 -15.85
N PHE A 130 -0.56 23.16 -15.38
CA PHE A 130 -0.36 23.54 -13.99
C PHE A 130 -0.31 25.06 -13.92
N THR A 131 -1.15 25.63 -13.06
CA THR A 131 -1.15 27.06 -12.78
C THR A 131 0.13 27.46 -12.03
N PRO A 132 0.39 28.76 -11.81
CA PRO A 132 1.61 29.18 -11.13
C PRO A 132 1.72 28.63 -9.70
N SER A 133 0.61 28.47 -8.99
CA SER A 133 0.59 27.87 -7.66
C SER A 133 0.71 26.35 -7.65
N GLN A 134 0.65 25.67 -8.79
CA GLN A 134 0.61 24.22 -8.89
C GLN A 134 1.93 23.61 -9.38
N GLY A 135 2.25 22.42 -8.86
CA GLY A 135 3.36 21.58 -9.31
C GLY A 135 4.75 22.21 -9.12
N ASN A 136 4.89 23.07 -8.11
CA ASN A 136 6.15 23.77 -7.84
C ASN A 136 7.20 22.85 -7.24
N GLY A 137 8.43 22.96 -7.73
CA GLY A 137 9.56 22.12 -7.31
C GLY A 137 10.53 21.83 -8.46
N THR A 138 11.54 21.01 -8.13
CA THR A 138 12.45 20.44 -9.14
C THR A 138 11.79 19.21 -9.77
N ILE A 139 11.88 19.10 -11.09
CA ILE A 139 11.36 17.97 -11.87
C ILE A 139 12.53 17.40 -12.68
N ALA A 140 12.87 16.13 -12.42
CA ALA A 140 13.95 15.39 -13.07
C ALA A 140 13.46 14.12 -13.79
N ALA A 141 12.24 13.66 -13.50
CA ALA A 141 11.59 12.59 -14.26
C ALA A 141 10.08 12.77 -14.28
N ALA A 142 9.44 12.14 -15.24
CA ALA A 142 8.00 11.96 -15.32
C ALA A 142 7.65 10.51 -15.61
N ALA A 143 6.49 10.05 -15.14
CA ALA A 143 5.97 8.73 -15.44
C ALA A 143 4.47 8.83 -15.74
N LEU A 144 4.02 8.17 -16.81
CA LEU A 144 2.58 7.95 -16.95
C LEU A 144 2.09 6.96 -15.89
N THR A 145 0.87 7.15 -15.41
CA THR A 145 0.20 6.33 -14.39
C THR A 145 -1.27 6.15 -14.74
N SER A 146 -2.00 5.34 -13.97
CA SER A 146 -3.47 5.33 -14.01
C SER A 146 -4.06 6.72 -13.74
N ALA A 147 -5.24 6.98 -14.28
CA ALA A 147 -6.02 8.17 -13.96
C ALA A 147 -6.19 8.36 -12.46
N GLN A 148 -6.52 7.29 -11.73
CA GLN A 148 -6.70 7.33 -10.28
C GLN A 148 -5.39 7.60 -9.54
N GLY A 149 -4.27 6.98 -9.95
CA GLY A 149 -2.93 7.29 -9.42
C GLY A 149 -2.53 8.74 -9.65
N GLY A 150 -2.96 9.34 -10.77
CA GLY A 150 -2.79 10.77 -11.06
C GLY A 150 -3.71 11.71 -10.28
N THR A 151 -4.67 11.20 -9.50
CA THR A 151 -5.57 12.03 -8.69
C THR A 151 -4.89 12.52 -7.42
N ASN A 152 -4.29 11.62 -6.64
CA ASN A 152 -3.65 11.95 -5.37
C ASN A 152 -2.34 11.19 -5.10
N ALA A 153 -1.85 10.38 -6.05
CA ALA A 153 -0.72 9.47 -5.84
C ALA A 153 -0.91 8.65 -4.55
N TYR A 154 -0.02 8.80 -3.57
CA TYR A 154 -0.11 8.14 -2.27
C TYR A 154 -0.97 8.91 -1.25
N GLY A 155 -1.30 10.18 -1.51
CA GLY A 155 -2.15 11.01 -0.67
C GLY A 155 -1.58 12.38 -0.36
N SER A 156 -2.46 13.28 0.08
CA SER A 156 -2.14 14.65 0.48
C SER A 156 -3.09 15.11 1.61
N LEU A 157 -2.85 16.32 2.14
CA LEU A 157 -3.79 16.98 3.06
C LEU A 157 -5.20 17.20 2.47
N VAL A 158 -5.33 17.24 1.14
CA VAL A 158 -6.60 17.55 0.46
C VAL A 158 -7.43 16.29 0.19
N ALA A 159 -6.76 15.19 -0.16
CA ALA A 159 -7.36 13.88 -0.45
C ALA A 159 -6.29 12.77 -0.52
N ASP A 160 -6.67 11.56 -0.11
CA ASP A 160 -5.79 10.38 0.00
C ASP A 160 -6.51 9.02 -0.20
N ALA A 161 -7.76 9.01 -0.67
CA ALA A 161 -8.55 7.79 -0.84
C ALA A 161 -8.21 6.98 -2.11
N ASP A 162 -7.55 7.59 -3.10
CA ASP A 162 -7.41 7.02 -4.43
C ASP A 162 -6.27 6.00 -4.59
N THR A 163 -5.40 5.86 -3.59
CA THR A 163 -4.18 5.04 -3.69
C THR A 163 -4.47 3.56 -3.91
N PHE A 164 -5.55 3.06 -3.33
CA PHE A 164 -5.98 1.66 -3.45
C PHE A 164 -7.33 1.60 -4.16
N LEU A 165 -7.37 0.90 -5.30
CA LEU A 165 -8.60 0.67 -6.05
C LEU A 165 -9.09 -0.75 -5.78
N LEU A 166 -10.24 -0.90 -5.14
CA LEU A 166 -10.84 -2.21 -4.92
C LEU A 166 -11.17 -2.85 -6.28
N LEU A 167 -10.53 -3.98 -6.58
CA LEU A 167 -10.85 -4.77 -7.76
C LEU A 167 -12.02 -5.72 -7.47
N LYS A 168 -11.96 -6.39 -6.31
CA LYS A 168 -12.98 -7.37 -5.91
C LYS A 168 -12.96 -7.62 -4.40
N SER A 169 -14.15 -7.82 -3.82
CA SER A 169 -14.35 -8.44 -2.51
C SER A 169 -15.15 -9.74 -2.67
N LEU A 170 -14.63 -10.84 -2.13
CA LEU A 170 -15.31 -12.15 -2.15
C LEU A 170 -15.68 -12.58 -0.72
N LYS A 171 -16.92 -13.03 -0.56
CA LYS A 171 -17.48 -13.47 0.74
C LYS A 171 -16.84 -14.75 1.25
N LEU A 172 -16.64 -14.81 2.56
CA LEU A 172 -16.09 -15.93 3.30
C LEU A 172 -17.12 -16.55 4.28
N ASP A 173 -18.40 -16.19 4.18
CA ASP A 173 -19.47 -16.62 5.09
C ASP A 173 -19.68 -18.15 5.14
N SER A 174 -19.16 -18.89 4.15
CA SER A 174 -19.22 -20.36 4.14
C SER A 174 -18.16 -21.02 5.02
N LEU A 175 -17.10 -20.28 5.38
CA LEU A 175 -16.08 -20.73 6.32
C LEU A 175 -16.57 -20.56 7.75
N SER A 176 -16.21 -21.49 8.63
CA SER A 176 -16.38 -21.29 10.07
C SER A 176 -15.49 -20.16 10.58
N THR A 177 -15.84 -19.56 11.72
CA THR A 177 -15.02 -18.51 12.36
C THR A 177 -13.57 -18.96 12.59
N ALA A 178 -13.36 -20.22 12.97
CA ALA A 178 -12.01 -20.77 13.15
C ALA A 178 -11.23 -20.83 11.82
N GLU A 179 -11.90 -21.10 10.70
CA GLU A 179 -11.28 -21.10 9.37
C GLU A 179 -11.00 -19.68 8.87
N GLN A 180 -11.91 -18.73 9.12
CA GLN A 180 -11.72 -17.32 8.82
C GLN A 180 -10.51 -16.76 9.59
N LEU A 181 -10.37 -17.10 10.89
CA LEU A 181 -9.23 -16.68 11.71
C LEU A 181 -7.88 -17.14 11.14
N VAL A 182 -7.79 -18.33 10.54
CA VAL A 182 -6.54 -18.77 9.89
C VAL A 182 -6.12 -17.77 8.80
N LEU A 183 -7.06 -17.25 8.01
CA LEU A 183 -6.79 -16.24 6.99
C LEU A 183 -6.52 -14.87 7.61
N PHE A 184 -7.27 -14.49 8.65
CA PHE A 184 -7.15 -13.19 9.29
C PHE A 184 -5.88 -13.06 10.11
N GLU A 185 -5.28 -14.18 10.53
CA GLU A 185 -3.99 -14.30 11.22
C GLU A 185 -2.79 -14.35 10.25
N ALA A 186 -3.02 -14.14 8.95
CA ALA A 186 -1.94 -14.11 7.97
C ALA A 186 -0.91 -13.03 8.33
N VAL A 187 0.37 -13.40 8.23
CA VAL A 187 1.52 -12.52 8.44
C VAL A 187 2.41 -12.42 7.20
N GLU A 188 2.32 -13.40 6.30
CA GLU A 188 3.10 -13.47 5.06
C GLU A 188 2.37 -14.30 4.00
N VAL A 189 2.48 -13.89 2.74
CA VAL A 189 2.03 -14.66 1.57
C VAL A 189 3.21 -14.82 0.59
N ASP A 190 3.53 -16.06 0.25
CA ASP A 190 4.43 -16.42 -0.85
C ASP A 190 3.57 -16.75 -2.08
N PHE A 191 3.32 -15.72 -2.88
CA PHE A 191 2.43 -15.77 -4.05
C PHE A 191 2.87 -16.82 -5.08
N GLU A 192 4.18 -16.95 -5.33
CA GLU A 192 4.74 -17.84 -6.36
C GLU A 192 4.63 -19.31 -5.97
N LYS A 193 4.56 -19.60 -4.67
CA LYS A 193 4.39 -20.97 -4.15
C LYS A 193 2.97 -21.27 -3.71
N ASP A 194 2.04 -20.34 -3.87
CA ASP A 194 0.66 -20.47 -3.39
C ASP A 194 0.58 -20.70 -1.87
N LEU A 195 1.46 -20.06 -1.08
CA LEU A 195 1.53 -20.27 0.37
C LEU A 195 1.15 -19.03 1.15
N LEU A 196 0.48 -19.26 2.27
CA LEU A 196 0.18 -18.29 3.31
C LEU A 196 0.71 -18.81 4.64
N TYR A 197 1.27 -17.92 5.45
CA TYR A 197 1.70 -18.23 6.81
C TYR A 197 0.81 -17.47 7.78
N SER A 198 0.13 -18.23 8.63
CA SER A 198 -0.80 -17.76 9.65
C SER A 198 -0.18 -17.98 11.02
N ILE A 199 -0.10 -16.94 11.84
CA ILE A 199 0.56 -17.00 13.15
C ILE A 199 -0.31 -16.31 14.20
N THR A 200 -0.49 -17.01 15.32
CA THR A 200 -1.27 -16.51 16.45
C THR A 200 -0.71 -17.04 17.77
N TYR A 201 -1.11 -16.42 18.87
CA TYR A 201 -0.84 -16.94 20.20
C TYR A 201 -2.07 -17.71 20.67
N GLN A 202 -1.90 -18.97 21.06
CA GLN A 202 -3.02 -19.81 21.50
C GLN A 202 -2.60 -20.69 22.68
N GLY A 203 -3.33 -20.59 23.78
CA GLY A 203 -3.03 -21.32 25.01
C GLY A 203 -1.72 -20.83 25.64
N THR A 204 -0.66 -21.63 25.52
CA THR A 204 0.67 -21.39 26.12
C THR A 204 1.79 -21.30 25.08
N GLY A 205 1.46 -21.02 23.82
CA GLY A 205 2.46 -20.98 22.76
C GLY A 205 2.02 -20.25 21.51
N VAL A 206 2.99 -20.08 20.61
CA VAL A 206 2.79 -19.55 19.27
C VAL A 206 2.39 -20.68 18.34
N ARG A 207 1.21 -20.59 17.74
CA ARG A 207 0.74 -21.51 16.71
C ARG A 207 1.06 -20.95 15.34
N ILE A 208 1.78 -21.73 14.53
CA ILE A 208 2.19 -21.39 13.17
C ILE A 208 1.54 -22.39 12.24
N ARG A 209 0.82 -21.88 11.23
CA ARG A 209 0.20 -22.68 10.20
C ARG A 209 0.76 -22.29 8.85
N LYS A 210 1.29 -23.29 8.13
CA LYS A 210 1.62 -23.18 6.72
C LYS A 210 0.40 -23.60 5.92
N VAL A 211 -0.13 -22.69 5.13
CA VAL A 211 -1.41 -22.85 4.45
C VAL A 211 -1.20 -22.78 2.95
N ARG A 212 -1.77 -23.74 2.22
CA ARG A 212 -1.90 -23.68 0.76
C ARG A 212 -3.19 -22.94 0.42
N VAL A 213 -3.06 -21.84 -0.32
CA VAL A 213 -4.17 -21.05 -0.88
C VAL A 213 -4.03 -21.00 -2.40
N PRO A 214 -5.07 -21.26 -3.22
CA PRO A 214 -4.96 -21.17 -4.68
C PRO A 214 -4.72 -19.72 -5.13
N ILE A 215 -3.50 -19.36 -5.53
CA ILE A 215 -3.15 -18.02 -6.02
C ILE A 215 -2.94 -18.04 -7.54
N PHE A 216 -1.94 -18.77 -8.02
CA PHE A 216 -1.66 -18.92 -9.45
C PHE A 216 -1.84 -20.34 -9.96
N THR A 217 -1.84 -21.33 -9.07
CA THR A 217 -2.19 -22.71 -9.43
C THR A 217 -3.42 -23.19 -8.68
N ILE A 218 -4.17 -24.11 -9.29
CA ILE A 218 -5.36 -24.70 -8.69
C ILE A 218 -5.33 -26.23 -8.84
N GLY A 219 -5.56 -26.94 -7.73
CA GLY A 219 -5.70 -28.38 -7.71
C GLY A 219 -7.06 -28.85 -8.26
N LEU A 220 -7.13 -30.11 -8.71
CA LEU A 220 -8.33 -30.69 -9.34
C LEU A 220 -9.61 -30.63 -8.48
N ASN A 221 -9.46 -30.58 -7.15
CA ASN A 221 -10.56 -30.53 -6.19
C ASN A 221 -10.60 -29.23 -5.38
N GLU A 222 -9.70 -28.28 -5.67
CA GLU A 222 -9.71 -26.96 -5.06
C GLU A 222 -10.72 -26.06 -5.79
N ARG A 223 -11.18 -25.02 -5.13
CA ARG A 223 -12.10 -24.03 -5.67
C ARG A 223 -11.44 -22.65 -5.68
N LEU A 224 -11.79 -21.83 -6.68
CA LEU A 224 -11.39 -20.42 -6.74
C LEU A 224 -12.37 -19.50 -5.97
N ASP A 225 -13.33 -20.08 -5.25
CA ASP A 225 -14.33 -19.32 -4.50
C ASP A 225 -13.85 -18.88 -3.11
N ASP A 226 -12.54 -18.98 -2.85
CA ASP A 226 -11.86 -18.65 -1.60
C ASP A 226 -12.32 -19.45 -0.36
N THR A 227 -13.12 -20.50 -0.57
CA THR A 227 -13.63 -21.37 0.50
C THR A 227 -12.75 -22.59 0.77
N THR A 228 -11.71 -22.81 -0.04
CA THR A 228 -10.83 -23.97 0.08
C THR A 228 -9.38 -23.55 0.22
N TYR A 229 -8.88 -23.49 1.44
CA TYR A 229 -7.46 -23.57 1.73
C TYR A 229 -7.14 -24.92 2.36
N ARG A 230 -5.87 -25.34 2.33
CA ARG A 230 -5.40 -26.55 3.02
C ARG A 230 -4.25 -26.23 3.95
N VAL A 231 -4.41 -26.57 5.23
CA VAL A 231 -3.30 -26.54 6.18
C VAL A 231 -2.32 -27.65 5.81
N LEU A 232 -1.09 -27.29 5.50
CA LEU A 232 -0.01 -28.21 5.14
C LEU A 232 0.84 -28.61 6.34
N ASP A 233 1.00 -27.69 7.28
CA ASP A 233 1.75 -27.86 8.51
C ASP A 233 1.12 -26.97 9.59
N ASP A 234 1.10 -27.47 10.83
CA ASP A 234 0.46 -26.84 11.98
C ASP A 234 1.28 -27.18 13.22
N GLN A 235 2.03 -26.19 13.70
CA GLN A 235 2.97 -26.37 14.81
C GLN A 235 2.66 -25.40 15.93
N VAL A 236 2.86 -25.84 17.17
CA VAL A 236 2.79 -24.98 18.35
C VAL A 236 4.15 -24.96 19.02
N ILE A 237 4.77 -23.79 19.06
CA ILE A 237 6.00 -23.55 19.79
C ILE A 237 5.62 -23.03 21.17
N GLN A 238 5.99 -23.77 22.22
CA GLN A 238 5.73 -23.33 23.58
C GLN A 238 6.56 -22.10 23.92
N THR A 239 5.95 -21.15 24.60
CA THR A 239 6.61 -19.94 25.11
C THR A 239 6.64 -20.00 26.64
N GLU A 240 7.70 -19.48 27.24
CA GLU A 240 7.83 -19.32 28.69
C GLU A 240 7.51 -17.88 29.10
N THR A 241 7.97 -16.91 28.32
CA THR A 241 7.82 -15.47 28.60
C THR A 241 6.73 -14.84 27.75
N PHE A 242 6.74 -15.10 26.44
CA PHE A 242 5.84 -14.46 25.51
C PHE A 242 4.41 -14.99 25.66
N HIS A 243 3.47 -14.06 25.76
CA HIS A 243 2.04 -14.32 25.67
C HIS A 243 1.37 -13.02 25.22
N PHE A 244 0.14 -13.12 24.71
CA PHE A 244 -0.67 -11.92 24.55
C PHE A 244 -1.17 -11.47 25.93
N LEU A 245 -0.85 -10.23 26.30
CA LEU A 245 -1.31 -9.55 27.51
C LEU A 245 -2.79 -9.21 27.41
N GLY A 246 -3.43 -9.01 28.57
CA GLY A 246 -4.87 -8.79 28.70
C GLY A 246 -5.62 -10.07 29.05
N ASP A 247 -6.85 -9.91 29.54
CA ASP A 247 -7.70 -11.03 29.99
C ASP A 247 -8.84 -11.31 29.02
N TYR A 248 -9.70 -10.31 28.78
CA TYR A 248 -10.84 -10.40 27.86
C TYR A 248 -10.43 -10.03 26.43
N THR A 249 -9.87 -8.83 26.27
CA THR A 249 -9.21 -8.41 25.03
C THR A 249 -7.73 -8.74 25.15
N LEU A 250 -7.23 -9.51 24.18
CA LEU A 250 -5.81 -9.84 24.08
C LEU A 250 -5.09 -8.79 23.23
N TYR A 251 -3.96 -8.30 23.73
CA TYR A 251 -3.16 -7.27 23.08
C TYR A 251 -1.89 -7.87 22.50
N GLY A 252 -1.86 -8.09 21.19
CA GLY A 252 -0.67 -8.58 20.53
C GLY A 252 -0.82 -8.75 19.04
N GLU A 253 0.32 -8.74 18.35
CA GLU A 253 0.39 -8.92 16.91
C GLU A 253 1.61 -9.70 16.45
N PHE A 254 1.45 -10.36 15.30
CA PHE A 254 2.54 -11.00 14.57
C PHE A 254 2.72 -10.35 13.20
N LEU A 255 3.99 -10.18 12.81
CA LEU A 255 4.40 -9.49 11.59
C LEU A 255 5.61 -10.18 10.95
N ASP A 256 5.70 -10.10 9.63
CA ASP A 256 6.91 -10.46 8.90
C ASP A 256 7.97 -9.36 9.00
N GLY A 257 9.18 -9.73 9.43
CA GLY A 257 10.33 -8.82 9.47
C GLY A 257 11.04 -8.64 8.13
N GLN A 258 10.72 -9.48 7.13
CA GLN A 258 11.38 -9.55 5.82
C GLN A 258 12.90 -9.77 5.90
N ASP A 259 13.37 -10.36 6.99
CA ASP A 259 14.78 -10.60 7.32
C ASP A 259 15.07 -12.09 7.61
N GLY A 260 14.15 -12.97 7.20
CA GLY A 260 14.19 -14.40 7.51
C GLY A 260 13.55 -14.78 8.86
N TYR A 261 12.93 -13.81 9.55
CA TYR A 261 12.23 -14.02 10.81
C TYR A 261 10.81 -13.45 10.79
N TRP A 262 9.90 -14.09 11.51
CA TRP A 262 8.66 -13.49 11.98
C TRP A 262 8.85 -12.97 13.40
N TYR A 263 8.09 -11.93 13.74
CA TYR A 263 8.13 -11.30 15.06
C TYR A 263 6.73 -11.22 15.64
N GLY A 264 6.60 -11.60 16.90
CA GLY A 264 5.41 -11.37 17.73
C GLY A 264 5.70 -10.30 18.78
N PHE A 265 4.72 -9.43 19.03
CA PHE A 265 4.78 -8.39 20.04
C PHE A 265 3.51 -8.37 20.87
N SER A 266 3.62 -8.03 22.16
CA SER A 266 2.47 -7.82 23.03
C SER A 266 2.75 -6.71 24.04
N ASN A 267 1.82 -5.75 24.15
CA ASN A 267 1.84 -4.70 25.16
C ASN A 267 0.43 -4.19 25.44
N GLU A 268 0.15 -3.85 26.69
CA GLU A 268 -0.93 -2.93 27.02
C GLU A 268 -0.45 -1.49 26.82
N GLY A 269 -1.33 -0.62 26.32
CA GLY A 269 -0.99 0.79 26.11
C GLY A 269 -0.67 1.52 27.42
N ASN A 270 0.32 2.41 27.41
CA ASN A 270 0.74 3.16 28.59
C ASN A 270 0.81 4.67 28.33
N SER A 271 0.16 5.46 29.20
CA SER A 271 0.14 6.93 29.12
C SER A 271 1.27 7.60 29.90
N SER A 272 1.98 6.84 30.73
CA SER A 272 3.05 7.31 31.60
C SER A 272 4.06 6.19 31.89
N GLY A 273 5.20 6.55 32.49
CA GLY A 273 6.23 5.59 32.87
C GLY A 273 6.96 4.96 31.68
N ASN A 274 7.50 3.77 31.90
CA ASN A 274 8.16 2.96 30.89
C ASN A 274 7.13 2.04 30.21
N ALA A 275 7.30 1.79 28.91
CA ALA A 275 6.52 0.76 28.23
C ALA A 275 7.17 -0.60 28.46
N THR A 276 6.34 -1.63 28.57
CA THR A 276 6.77 -3.04 28.58
C THR A 276 6.23 -3.71 27.33
N ILE A 277 7.10 -4.39 26.59
CA ILE A 277 6.71 -5.15 25.40
C ILE A 277 7.25 -6.58 25.54
N LEU A 278 6.38 -7.57 25.53
CA LEU A 278 6.78 -8.96 25.32
C LEU A 278 7.04 -9.17 23.84
N TRP A 279 8.09 -9.91 23.50
CA TRP A 279 8.43 -10.19 22.11
C TRP A 279 8.83 -11.64 21.92
N VAL A 280 8.59 -12.16 20.73
CA VAL A 280 9.10 -13.44 20.23
C VAL A 280 9.63 -13.25 18.82
N ARG A 281 10.79 -13.82 18.53
CA ARG A 281 11.44 -13.82 17.23
C ARG A 281 11.56 -15.26 16.76
N ILE A 282 11.00 -15.56 15.59
CA ILE A 282 10.82 -16.93 15.09
C ILE A 282 11.53 -17.03 13.74
N LYS A 283 12.49 -17.96 13.62
CA LYS A 283 13.20 -18.20 12.37
C LYS A 283 12.29 -18.93 11.39
N LYS A 284 12.12 -18.41 10.17
CA LYS A 284 11.20 -18.97 9.18
C LYS A 284 11.57 -20.38 8.71
N GLU A 285 12.87 -20.70 8.71
CA GLU A 285 13.42 -21.95 8.15
C GLU A 285 13.05 -23.19 8.97
N ASP A 286 13.17 -23.09 10.29
CA ASP A 286 13.10 -24.23 11.22
C ASP A 286 12.22 -23.96 12.45
N TYR A 287 11.57 -22.79 12.49
CA TYR A 287 10.71 -22.32 13.58
C TYR A 287 11.42 -22.24 14.94
N SER A 288 12.75 -22.30 14.98
CA SER A 288 13.50 -21.99 16.19
C SER A 288 13.21 -20.55 16.62
N MET A 289 13.03 -20.35 17.92
CA MET A 289 12.62 -19.05 18.43
C MET A 289 13.43 -18.61 19.65
N THR A 290 13.46 -17.30 19.82
CA THR A 290 13.91 -16.62 21.04
C THR A 290 12.83 -15.65 21.46
N GLU A 291 12.66 -15.45 22.74
CA GLU A 291 11.66 -14.54 23.29
C GLU A 291 12.22 -13.72 24.44
N GLY A 292 11.46 -12.72 24.87
CA GLY A 292 11.79 -11.97 26.06
C GLY A 292 10.85 -10.80 26.29
N GLN A 293 11.32 -9.87 27.12
CA GLN A 293 10.62 -8.65 27.47
C GLN A 293 11.55 -7.45 27.28
N TRP A 294 11.04 -6.39 26.66
CA TRP A 294 11.67 -5.09 26.64
C TRP A 294 11.03 -4.18 27.69
N THR A 295 11.87 -3.36 28.34
CA THR A 295 11.42 -2.20 29.12
C THR A 295 11.96 -0.95 28.47
N LEU A 296 11.08 -0.21 27.80
CA LEU A 296 11.44 0.97 27.02
C LEU A 296 11.29 2.20 27.90
N SER A 297 12.44 2.80 28.25
CA SER A 297 12.50 3.89 29.22
C SER A 297 11.75 5.13 28.74
N ASN A 298 10.76 5.58 29.52
CA ASN A 298 9.91 6.74 29.24
C ASN A 298 9.19 6.73 27.87
N ALA A 299 9.08 5.57 27.23
CA ALA A 299 8.27 5.40 26.04
C ALA A 299 6.80 5.18 26.44
N LYS A 300 5.88 5.87 25.78
CA LYS A 300 4.44 5.85 26.05
C LYS A 300 3.72 5.39 24.80
N LEU A 301 3.35 4.13 24.75
CA LEU A 301 2.88 3.48 23.54
C LEU A 301 1.37 3.25 23.59
N MET A 302 0.76 3.24 22.42
CA MET A 302 -0.48 2.48 22.23
C MET A 302 -0.17 0.98 22.17
N ASP A 303 -1.19 0.15 22.29
CA ASP A 303 -1.06 -1.27 22.03
C ASP A 303 -0.68 -1.54 20.56
N VAL A 304 0.15 -2.56 20.32
CA VAL A 304 0.59 -2.99 18.97
C VAL A 304 -0.54 -3.54 18.11
N GLY A 305 -1.63 -3.97 18.76
CA GLY A 305 -2.84 -4.49 18.18
C GLY A 305 -3.64 -5.26 19.22
N SER A 306 -4.86 -5.64 18.86
CA SER A 306 -5.79 -6.28 19.80
C SER A 306 -6.73 -7.24 19.10
N ARG A 307 -7.25 -8.22 19.84
CA ARG A 307 -8.28 -9.16 19.40
C ARG A 307 -9.15 -9.60 20.57
N ASP A 308 -10.39 -9.96 20.28
CA ASP A 308 -11.33 -10.58 21.22
C ASP A 308 -11.55 -12.04 20.80
N GLU A 309 -11.25 -12.98 21.70
CA GLU A 309 -11.45 -14.41 21.46
C GLU A 309 -12.82 -14.92 21.95
N ALA A 310 -13.57 -14.09 22.69
CA ALA A 310 -14.88 -14.43 23.24
C ALA A 310 -16.05 -14.02 22.32
N GLY A 311 -15.75 -13.29 21.23
CA GLY A 311 -16.72 -12.81 20.26
C GLY A 311 -17.36 -13.92 19.41
N SER A 312 -18.53 -13.62 18.85
CA SER A 312 -19.22 -14.51 17.88
C SER A 312 -18.67 -14.39 16.46
N PHE A 313 -17.70 -13.51 16.24
CA PHE A 313 -17.13 -13.15 14.95
C PHE A 313 -15.60 -13.08 15.09
N PRO A 314 -14.84 -13.27 13.99
CA PRO A 314 -13.40 -13.06 14.04
C PRO A 314 -13.09 -11.58 14.27
N GLU A 315 -12.22 -11.29 15.24
CA GLU A 315 -11.78 -9.93 15.56
C GLU A 315 -10.25 -9.83 15.49
N ARG A 316 -9.75 -8.79 14.82
CA ARG A 316 -8.31 -8.48 14.78
C ARG A 316 -8.11 -7.01 14.44
N VAL A 317 -7.37 -6.31 15.30
CA VAL A 317 -7.01 -4.91 15.12
C VAL A 317 -5.50 -4.78 15.06
N LEU A 318 -4.97 -4.37 13.91
CA LEU A 318 -3.55 -4.20 13.65
C LEU A 318 -3.14 -2.73 13.78
N LYS A 319 -2.22 -2.42 14.71
CA LYS A 319 -1.81 -1.04 15.05
C LYS A 319 -0.33 -0.75 14.89
N CYS A 320 0.47 -1.72 14.44
CA CYS A 320 1.92 -1.61 14.28
C CYS A 320 2.38 -2.16 12.92
N CYS A 321 3.63 -1.88 12.56
CA CYS A 321 4.28 -2.55 11.45
C CYS A 321 5.78 -2.72 11.72
N VAL A 322 6.41 -3.65 11.00
CA VAL A 322 7.87 -3.84 11.02
C VAL A 322 8.44 -3.42 9.67
N ARG A 323 9.52 -2.66 9.69
CA ARG A 323 10.27 -2.25 8.50
C ARG A 323 11.77 -2.21 8.82
N ASN A 324 12.58 -2.90 8.03
CA ASN A 324 14.05 -2.87 8.10
C ASN A 324 14.65 -3.07 9.50
N GLY A 325 14.15 -4.05 10.26
CA GLY A 325 14.66 -4.35 11.60
C GLY A 325 14.15 -3.40 12.70
N TYR A 326 13.11 -2.62 12.43
CA TYR A 326 12.47 -1.74 13.42
C TYR A 326 10.97 -2.00 13.51
N LEU A 327 10.44 -2.00 14.74
CA LEU A 327 9.01 -1.94 15.05
C LEU A 327 8.56 -0.47 15.12
N TYR A 328 7.43 -0.16 14.47
CA TYR A 328 6.82 1.16 14.49
C TYR A 328 5.48 1.11 15.26
N VAL A 329 5.37 1.89 16.34
CA VAL A 329 4.19 1.93 17.23
C VAL A 329 3.77 3.37 17.52
N MET A 330 2.46 3.65 17.46
CA MET A 330 1.95 4.98 17.78
C MET A 330 2.20 5.37 19.23
N ALA A 331 2.66 6.60 19.45
CA ALA A 331 2.75 7.18 20.78
C ALA A 331 1.35 7.36 21.38
N TYR A 332 1.20 7.13 22.69
CA TYR A 332 -0.09 7.21 23.39
C TYR A 332 -0.81 8.56 23.18
N ASN A 333 -0.04 9.65 23.07
CA ASN A 333 -0.59 10.99 22.84
C ASN A 333 -0.93 11.30 21.37
N LYS A 334 -0.73 10.34 20.45
CA LYS A 334 -0.97 10.45 19.00
C LYS A 334 -0.14 11.52 18.27
N LYS A 335 0.99 11.93 18.84
CA LYS A 335 1.84 13.00 18.27
C LYS A 335 3.15 12.53 17.65
N GLY A 336 3.43 11.23 17.70
CA GLY A 336 4.66 10.65 17.18
C GLY A 336 4.54 9.15 17.02
N ILE A 337 5.48 8.56 16.28
CA ILE A 337 5.63 7.12 16.12
C ILE A 337 6.94 6.71 16.77
N TYR A 338 6.90 5.78 17.71
CA TYR A 338 8.11 5.16 18.23
C TYR A 338 8.65 4.16 17.21
N LYS A 339 9.90 4.37 16.82
CA LYS A 339 10.73 3.46 16.04
C LYS A 339 11.65 2.73 17.01
N ILE A 340 11.45 1.42 17.16
CA ILE A 340 12.12 0.57 18.15
C ILE A 340 12.95 -0.48 17.41
N ASN A 341 14.25 -0.53 17.65
CA ASN A 341 15.14 -1.49 17.01
C ASN A 341 14.90 -2.91 17.54
N LEU A 342 14.64 -3.87 16.66
CA LEU A 342 14.34 -5.26 17.02
C LEU A 342 15.55 -5.99 17.63
N ALA A 343 16.77 -5.57 17.28
CA ALA A 343 18.00 -6.17 17.78
C ALA A 343 18.58 -5.46 19.01
N ASN A 344 18.17 -4.21 19.27
CA ASN A 344 18.66 -3.40 20.38
C ASN A 344 17.54 -2.54 20.98
N PRO A 345 16.83 -3.01 22.02
CA PRO A 345 15.70 -2.27 22.60
C PRO A 345 16.10 -0.98 23.34
N ALA A 346 17.39 -0.66 23.44
CA ALA A 346 17.84 0.66 23.88
C ALA A 346 17.84 1.72 22.75
N ASP A 347 17.83 1.28 21.48
CA ASP A 347 17.66 2.14 20.31
C ASP A 347 16.17 2.36 20.04
N VAL A 348 15.63 3.37 20.72
CA VAL A 348 14.25 3.83 20.60
C VAL A 348 14.26 5.31 20.24
N THR A 349 13.63 5.63 19.11
CA THR A 349 13.50 7.01 18.63
C THR A 349 12.03 7.37 18.47
N LEU A 350 11.63 8.56 18.90
CA LEU A 350 10.31 9.11 18.61
C LEU A 350 10.39 9.93 17.32
N ILE A 351 9.70 9.49 16.28
CA ILE A 351 9.48 10.27 15.05
C ILE A 351 8.28 11.18 15.31
N GLU A 352 8.54 12.47 15.49
CA GLU A 352 7.50 13.48 15.72
C GLU A 352 6.64 13.66 14.45
N LEU A 353 5.31 13.59 14.61
CA LEU A 353 4.39 13.82 13.48
C LEU A 353 4.32 15.31 13.10
N GLY A 354 4.56 16.21 14.06
CA GLY A 354 4.33 17.65 13.90
C GLY A 354 2.84 18.06 14.02
N PHE A 355 1.95 17.10 14.29
CA PHE A 355 0.53 17.30 14.54
C PHE A 355 0.00 16.19 15.46
N THR A 356 -1.22 16.35 15.97
CA THR A 356 -1.93 15.25 16.65
C THR A 356 -2.70 14.45 15.61
N SER A 357 -2.30 13.21 15.36
CA SER A 357 -3.04 12.29 14.48
C SER A 357 -4.45 12.04 15.04
N LYS A 358 -5.42 11.96 14.13
CA LYS A 358 -6.77 11.47 14.44
C LYS A 358 -6.73 10.02 14.93
N TRP A 359 -5.72 9.27 14.46
CA TRP A 359 -5.52 7.84 14.70
C TRP A 359 -6.80 7.06 14.45
N LYS A 360 -7.17 7.02 13.17
CA LYS A 360 -8.30 6.26 12.64
C LYS A 360 -7.76 5.12 11.78
N PRO A 361 -8.47 3.99 11.67
CA PRO A 361 -8.07 2.92 10.79
C PRO A 361 -8.10 3.36 9.32
N LEU A 362 -7.37 2.64 8.49
CA LEU A 362 -7.37 2.74 7.03
C LEU A 362 -8.65 2.17 6.42
N CYS A 363 -9.38 1.35 7.16
CA CYS A 363 -10.67 0.79 6.79
C CYS A 363 -11.83 1.46 7.56
N ASP A 364 -13.06 1.01 7.31
CA ASP A 364 -14.18 1.29 8.18
C ASP A 364 -13.96 0.70 9.59
N THR A 365 -14.62 1.28 10.59
CA THR A 365 -14.55 0.84 11.99
C THR A 365 -15.43 -0.38 12.20
N GLY A 366 -14.90 -1.43 12.84
CA GLY A 366 -15.58 -2.72 12.97
C GLY A 366 -14.83 -3.70 13.87
N THR A 367 -15.12 -5.00 13.70
CA THR A 367 -14.41 -6.07 14.42
C THR A 367 -12.99 -6.31 13.89
N CYS A 368 -12.74 -5.92 12.64
CA CYS A 368 -11.41 -5.95 12.04
C CYS A 368 -10.96 -4.54 11.64
N GLU A 369 -9.78 -4.12 12.10
CA GLU A 369 -9.25 -2.80 11.79
C GLU A 369 -7.75 -2.81 11.50
N VAL A 370 -7.30 -2.03 10.50
CA VAL A 370 -5.87 -1.83 10.19
C VAL A 370 -5.53 -0.35 10.28
N TYR A 371 -4.62 0.02 11.20
CA TYR A 371 -4.20 1.42 11.40
C TYR A 371 -2.90 1.77 10.67
N MET A 372 -2.04 0.79 10.43
CA MET A 372 -0.80 0.97 9.69
C MET A 372 -0.51 -0.24 8.80
N THR A 373 -0.08 0.00 7.57
CA THR A 373 0.40 -1.04 6.66
C THR A 373 1.67 -0.59 5.96
N LEU A 374 2.51 -1.53 5.56
CA LEU A 374 3.71 -1.29 4.78
C LEU A 374 3.43 -1.63 3.30
N ILE A 375 3.65 -0.68 2.39
CA ILE A 375 3.55 -0.88 0.94
C ILE A 375 4.90 -0.53 0.33
N GLY A 376 5.59 -1.52 -0.24
CA GLY A 376 7.01 -1.38 -0.56
C GLY A 376 7.81 -1.02 0.69
N ASP A 377 8.41 0.17 0.70
CA ASP A 377 9.13 0.73 1.84
C ASP A 377 8.35 1.85 2.58
N LEU A 378 7.14 2.21 2.11
CA LEU A 378 6.33 3.30 2.66
C LEU A 378 5.38 2.77 3.74
N ILE A 379 5.48 3.31 4.95
CA ILE A 379 4.46 3.08 5.98
C ILE A 379 3.30 4.03 5.72
N ILE A 380 2.09 3.49 5.61
CA ILE A 380 0.86 4.24 5.43
C ILE A 380 0.00 4.05 6.68
N GLY A 381 -0.28 5.14 7.38
CA GLY A 381 -1.27 5.22 8.45
C GLY A 381 -2.51 5.98 8.00
N GLY A 382 -3.51 6.08 8.88
CA GLY A 382 -4.79 6.76 8.57
C GLY A 382 -4.60 8.15 7.95
N ASP A 383 -3.97 9.06 8.69
CA ASP A 383 -3.72 10.46 8.30
C ASP A 383 -2.24 10.84 8.19
N PHE A 384 -1.36 9.85 8.01
CA PHE A 384 0.07 10.09 7.83
C PHE A 384 0.75 9.01 7.01
N GLN A 385 1.96 9.31 6.55
CA GLN A 385 2.89 8.33 5.98
C GLN A 385 4.28 8.57 6.53
N ILE A 386 5.12 7.53 6.49
CA ILE A 386 6.52 7.59 6.93
C ILE A 386 7.39 7.01 5.81
N THR A 387 8.23 7.86 5.21
CA THR A 387 9.17 7.41 4.19
C THR A 387 10.31 6.60 4.80
N ILE A 388 11.14 5.99 3.97
CA ILE A 388 12.34 5.24 4.38
C ILE A 388 13.36 6.08 5.14
N MET A 389 13.34 7.39 4.93
CA MET A 389 14.16 8.37 5.66
C MET A 389 13.50 8.85 6.97
N ASP A 390 12.42 8.19 7.39
CA ASP A 390 11.59 8.55 8.54
C ASP A 390 10.96 9.97 8.44
N THR A 391 10.81 10.49 7.22
CA THR A 391 10.10 11.75 6.98
C THR A 391 8.59 11.53 7.05
N ILE A 392 7.90 12.39 7.82
CA ILE A 392 6.45 12.37 7.94
C ILE A 392 5.79 13.16 6.81
N ILE A 393 4.78 12.55 6.20
CA ILE A 393 3.86 13.21 5.26
C ILE A 393 2.46 13.18 5.89
N HIS A 394 1.88 14.35 6.15
CA HIS A 394 0.52 14.47 6.68
C HIS A 394 -0.50 14.32 5.54
N THR A 395 -1.46 13.42 5.70
CA THR A 395 -2.55 13.19 4.74
C THR A 395 -3.92 13.47 5.36
N LYS A 396 -4.97 13.52 4.54
CA LYS A 396 -6.32 13.91 4.98
C LYS A 396 -6.89 13.02 6.08
N GLY A 397 -6.63 11.71 6.02
CA GLY A 397 -7.23 10.75 6.95
C GLY A 397 -8.55 10.14 6.46
N SER A 398 -8.69 9.90 5.16
CA SER A 398 -9.83 9.13 4.63
C SER A 398 -9.63 7.63 4.82
N ALA A 399 -10.75 6.89 4.98
CA ALA A 399 -10.75 5.46 4.78
C ALA A 399 -10.36 5.14 3.33
N ARG A 400 -9.52 4.12 3.14
CA ARG A 400 -8.93 3.69 1.86
C ARG A 400 -9.19 2.21 1.57
N LEU A 401 -9.62 1.46 2.58
CA LEU A 401 -9.90 0.03 2.53
C LEU A 401 -11.34 -0.21 2.97
N ASN A 402 -11.87 -1.35 2.57
CA ASN A 402 -13.03 -1.95 3.23
C ASN A 402 -12.52 -2.63 4.53
N ASP A 403 -13.41 -3.22 5.32
CA ASP A 403 -13.05 -3.95 6.54
C ASP A 403 -11.82 -4.85 6.33
N ALA A 404 -10.78 -4.66 7.16
CA ALA A 404 -9.47 -5.27 6.99
C ALA A 404 -8.92 -5.74 8.34
N ALA A 405 -8.39 -6.96 8.39
CA ALA A 405 -7.75 -7.59 9.55
C ALA A 405 -6.24 -7.78 9.34
N THR A 406 -5.82 -8.08 8.11
CA THR A 406 -4.43 -8.36 7.75
C THR A 406 -3.71 -7.10 7.26
N PRO A 407 -2.36 -7.07 7.29
CA PRO A 407 -1.62 -6.20 6.38
C PRO A 407 -2.06 -6.45 4.92
N LEU A 408 -1.72 -5.51 4.04
CA LEU A 408 -1.88 -5.71 2.60
C LEU A 408 -0.66 -6.44 2.03
N PHE A 409 -0.86 -7.63 1.49
CA PHE A 409 0.19 -8.42 0.86
C PHE A 409 0.33 -8.03 -0.60
N GLN A 410 1.49 -7.49 -0.97
CA GLN A 410 1.73 -6.96 -2.30
C GLN A 410 2.33 -8.01 -3.23
N TYR A 411 1.71 -8.18 -4.40
CA TYR A 411 2.29 -8.89 -5.55
C TYR A 411 2.18 -8.02 -6.80
N LYS A 412 3.31 -7.45 -7.23
CA LYS A 412 3.37 -6.45 -8.30
C LYS A 412 2.37 -5.31 -8.01
N ASN A 413 1.32 -5.17 -8.82
CA ASN A 413 0.30 -4.13 -8.66
C ASN A 413 -0.83 -4.52 -7.70
N PHE A 414 -0.93 -5.79 -7.33
CA PHE A 414 -2.05 -6.36 -6.58
C PHE A 414 -1.76 -6.32 -5.09
N LEU A 415 -2.76 -5.96 -4.30
CA LEU A 415 -2.72 -5.93 -2.84
C LEU A 415 -3.82 -6.83 -2.29
N LEU A 416 -3.43 -7.95 -1.70
CA LEU A 416 -4.32 -8.94 -1.12
C LEU A 416 -4.52 -8.66 0.37
N GLY A 417 -5.77 -8.75 0.84
CA GLY A 417 -6.10 -8.65 2.25
C GLY A 417 -7.30 -9.52 2.63
N TRP A 418 -7.45 -9.74 3.93
CA TRP A 418 -8.63 -10.36 4.53
C TRP A 418 -9.13 -9.50 5.68
N GLY A 419 -10.42 -9.53 5.93
CA GLY A 419 -11.05 -8.82 7.03
C GLY A 419 -12.56 -8.98 6.99
N GLY A 420 -13.25 -8.30 7.90
CA GLY A 420 -14.70 -8.36 7.97
C GLY A 420 -15.23 -7.58 9.15
N SER A 421 -16.54 -7.48 9.22
CA SER A 421 -17.21 -6.78 10.30
C SER A 421 -18.56 -7.43 10.61
N TYR A 422 -18.71 -7.94 11.84
CA TYR A 422 -19.97 -8.46 12.37
C TYR A 422 -20.66 -9.56 11.51
N GLY A 423 -19.93 -10.59 11.07
CA GLY A 423 -20.50 -11.74 10.35
C GLY A 423 -20.59 -11.52 8.85
N SER A 424 -19.66 -10.74 8.34
CA SER A 424 -19.57 -10.26 6.97
C SER A 424 -18.09 -10.18 6.65
N GLU A 425 -17.52 -11.33 6.32
CA GLU A 425 -16.09 -11.55 6.16
C GLU A 425 -15.70 -11.72 4.70
N TYR A 426 -14.59 -11.09 4.33
CA TYR A 426 -14.18 -10.92 2.95
C TYR A 426 -12.70 -11.20 2.76
N ARG A 427 -12.39 -11.75 1.59
CA ARG A 427 -11.11 -11.50 0.95
C ARG A 427 -11.25 -10.28 0.06
N THR A 428 -10.29 -9.37 0.12
CA THR A 428 -10.22 -8.19 -0.75
C THR A 428 -8.98 -8.24 -1.63
N MET A 429 -9.12 -7.77 -2.86
CA MET A 429 -8.02 -7.53 -3.78
C MET A 429 -8.09 -6.09 -4.27
N TYR A 430 -7.03 -5.32 -4.02
CA TYR A 430 -6.88 -3.96 -4.51
C TYR A 430 -5.82 -3.88 -5.61
N LEU A 431 -5.91 -2.85 -6.43
CA LEU A 431 -4.87 -2.38 -7.32
C LEU A 431 -4.19 -1.16 -6.70
N LEU A 432 -2.87 -1.19 -6.56
CA LEU A 432 -2.08 -0.02 -6.16
C LEU A 432 -1.96 0.94 -7.35
N THR A 433 -2.71 2.04 -7.33
CA THR A 433 -2.96 2.88 -8.51
C THR A 433 -1.80 3.77 -8.99
N PRO A 434 -0.85 4.23 -8.14
CA PRO A 434 0.27 5.09 -8.57
C PRO A 434 1.41 4.32 -9.25
N TYR A 435 1.10 3.40 -10.16
CA TYR A 435 2.11 2.64 -10.89
C TYR A 435 2.76 3.47 -12.01
N LEU A 436 4.01 3.15 -12.31
CA LEU A 436 4.75 3.72 -13.42
C LEU A 436 4.41 2.90 -14.67
N ALA A 437 3.50 3.36 -15.52
CA ALA A 437 3.18 2.74 -16.82
C ALA A 437 4.26 3.04 -17.88
N SER A 438 4.97 4.14 -17.70
CA SER A 438 6.19 4.47 -18.44
C SER A 438 7.08 5.38 -17.59
N ILE A 439 8.35 5.51 -17.97
CA ILE A 439 9.35 6.35 -17.33
C ILE A 439 9.98 7.25 -18.39
N ASN A 440 10.07 8.55 -18.11
CA ASN A 440 10.74 9.56 -18.93
C ASN A 440 11.67 10.36 -18.02
N ASN A 441 12.96 10.03 -17.99
CA ASN A 441 13.95 10.85 -17.31
C ASN A 441 14.29 12.08 -18.15
N LEU A 442 14.47 13.23 -17.50
CA LEU A 442 14.91 14.45 -18.15
C LEU A 442 16.44 14.45 -18.26
N SER A 443 16.96 14.76 -19.45
CA SER A 443 18.39 15.01 -19.67
C SER A 443 18.92 16.18 -18.84
N SER A 444 18.04 17.09 -18.42
CA SER A 444 18.31 18.16 -17.47
C SER A 444 17.07 18.47 -16.65
N ALA A 445 17.21 18.48 -15.32
CA ALA A 445 16.11 18.81 -14.43
C ALA A 445 15.65 20.26 -14.64
N VAL A 446 14.33 20.47 -14.60
CA VAL A 446 13.71 21.80 -14.69
C VAL A 446 13.15 22.23 -13.34
N VAL A 447 13.06 23.54 -13.11
CA VAL A 447 12.53 24.10 -11.86
C VAL A 447 11.26 24.89 -12.14
N LYS A 448 10.14 24.40 -11.61
CA LYS A 448 8.83 25.06 -11.66
C LYS A 448 8.65 25.92 -10.41
N THR A 449 8.53 27.22 -10.60
CA THR A 449 8.30 28.21 -9.54
C THR A 449 6.92 28.85 -9.65
N VAL A 450 6.57 29.68 -8.66
CA VAL A 450 5.31 30.45 -8.64
C VAL A 450 5.20 31.50 -9.73
N ASP A 451 6.29 31.82 -10.42
CA ASP A 451 6.32 32.79 -11.52
C ASP A 451 6.18 32.12 -12.89
N LYS A 452 6.05 30.80 -12.94
CA LYS A 452 5.94 30.03 -14.19
C LYS A 452 4.60 29.28 -14.23
N THR A 453 3.97 29.15 -15.40
CA THR A 453 3.01 28.05 -15.65
C THR A 453 3.77 26.84 -16.18
N MET A 454 3.15 25.66 -16.13
CA MET A 454 3.71 24.46 -16.78
C MET A 454 2.66 23.80 -17.66
N LYS A 455 3.03 23.47 -18.89
CA LYS A 455 2.26 22.64 -19.82
C LYS A 455 3.05 21.39 -20.14
N ILE A 456 2.41 20.22 -20.01
CA ILE A 456 3.01 18.94 -20.38
C ILE A 456 2.18 18.37 -21.51
N THR A 457 2.80 18.18 -22.67
CA THR A 457 2.21 17.46 -23.79
C THR A 457 2.87 16.09 -23.87
N TYR A 458 2.07 15.03 -23.81
CA TYR A 458 2.56 13.66 -23.91
C TYR A 458 1.81 12.94 -25.03
N THR A 459 2.53 12.40 -26.01
CA THR A 459 1.96 11.58 -27.08
C THR A 459 2.44 10.15 -26.89
N LEU A 460 1.51 9.22 -26.70
CA LEU A 460 1.78 7.78 -26.57
C LEU A 460 1.16 7.05 -27.77
N THR A 461 1.96 6.35 -28.55
CA THR A 461 1.53 5.66 -29.77
C THR A 461 2.00 4.22 -29.82
N GLU A 462 1.27 3.41 -30.59
CA GLU A 462 1.62 2.05 -30.93
C GLU A 462 2.64 2.05 -32.08
N GLU A 463 3.74 1.31 -31.92
CA GLU A 463 4.60 0.98 -33.05
C GLU A 463 3.85 0.06 -34.01
N ALA A 464 3.97 0.33 -35.32
CA ALA A 464 3.43 -0.57 -36.33
C ALA A 464 4.06 -1.96 -36.15
N ALA A 465 3.23 -3.01 -36.14
CA ALA A 465 3.74 -4.37 -36.10
C ALA A 465 4.65 -4.58 -37.32
N VAL A 466 5.91 -4.98 -37.09
CA VAL A 466 6.78 -5.46 -38.17
C VAL A 466 6.17 -6.79 -38.61
N THR A 467 5.39 -6.77 -39.69
CA THR A 467 4.78 -7.95 -40.31
C THR A 467 5.79 -8.88 -40.92
#